data_AF-W6U069-F1
#
_entry.id   AF-W6U069-F1
#
_cell.length_a   1.000
_cell.length_b   1.000
_cell.length_c   1.000
_cell.angle_alpha   90.00
_cell.angle_beta   90.00
_cell.angle_gamma   90.00
#
_symmetry.space_group_name_H-M   'P 1'
#
loop_
_entity.id
_entity.type
_entity.pdbx_description
1 polymer ?
#
loop_
_entity_poly.entity_id
_entity_poly.type
_entity_poly.pdbx_seq_one_letter_code
_entity_poly.pdbx_strand_id
1 'polypeptide(L)'
;MCLNEIKGKNFLIMGLGLHGGGLAVAKFLLKHGGNLVITDLRNEIELSPSINSLKQFKDKIRYVLGYHNEDDFKRADVVIKNPGVSFDNQYLKLAKRIESEISLFLMFNRNPIIAITGTKGKSTLASLLYRVLVASYPNAKLGGNIGISPLNFLDELDGISPIILELSSWQLHDIKSLSPMISIITNVYCDHQNYYSNFDDYIEDKAKIFINQNSGILIVQDQAYYNYFSRFKHNLKIVLFSEIMPVDFKEDIFYFKDGKVYLNDGEIDVLNESKIVLLISKMITVFVANYLHLNLNISSEIVSIFDGIEHRLEFVKEFNGVKYYNDTASTIPDSTVFSIKSLKVHGESIHLITGGTDKELNFEIFDNILSFVKTWILLQGSATLKIIEFLKSRNVNYFIFSSLKECVCYAKEVAMVNDIVLFSPASASFELFHNEFDRGICFKNLVNSMT
;
A
#
# COMPACT_ATOMS: atom_id res chain seq x y z
N MET A 1 -28.32 2.54 -3.33
CA MET A 1 -28.49 2.77 -4.78
C MET A 1 -28.19 1.45 -5.46
N CYS A 2 -29.04 1.00 -6.36
CA CYS A 2 -28.82 -0.22 -7.16
C CYS A 2 -28.22 0.13 -8.52
N LEU A 3 -27.64 -0.84 -9.22
CA LEU A 3 -26.96 -0.62 -10.50
C LEU A 3 -27.86 0.06 -11.55
N ASN A 4 -29.13 -0.38 -11.62
CA ASN A 4 -30.14 0.18 -12.53
C ASN A 4 -30.52 1.64 -12.21
N GLU A 5 -30.27 2.11 -10.99
CA GLU A 5 -30.55 3.49 -10.58
C GLU A 5 -29.45 4.46 -10.99
N ILE A 6 -28.33 4.00 -11.56
CA ILE A 6 -27.31 4.89 -12.13
C ILE A 6 -27.86 5.59 -13.37
N LYS A 7 -28.67 4.89 -14.17
CA LYS A 7 -29.21 5.40 -15.42
C LYS A 7 -30.05 6.66 -15.18
N GLY A 8 -29.69 7.75 -15.87
CA GLY A 8 -30.41 9.02 -15.80
C GLY A 8 -30.12 9.88 -14.56
N LYS A 9 -29.29 9.42 -13.62
CA LYS A 9 -28.81 10.27 -12.52
C LYS A 9 -27.66 11.15 -12.96
N ASN A 10 -27.55 12.31 -12.32
CA ASN A 10 -26.48 13.28 -12.54
C ASN A 10 -25.35 13.05 -11.53
N PHE A 11 -24.19 12.70 -12.05
CA PHE A 11 -22.97 12.50 -11.27
C PHE A 11 -21.99 13.64 -11.50
N LEU A 12 -21.31 14.05 -10.43
CA LEU A 12 -20.17 14.94 -10.50
C LEU A 12 -18.94 14.20 -9.96
N ILE A 13 -17.89 14.04 -10.76
CA ILE A 13 -16.59 13.57 -10.27
C ILE A 13 -15.74 14.78 -9.90
N MET A 14 -15.30 14.86 -8.65
CA MET A 14 -14.38 15.86 -8.15
C MET A 14 -12.95 15.30 -8.14
N GLY A 15 -12.20 15.66 -9.17
CA GLY A 15 -10.83 15.22 -9.43
C GLY A 15 -10.78 14.02 -10.38
N LEU A 16 -10.49 14.28 -11.66
CA LEU A 16 -10.23 13.21 -12.64
C LEU A 16 -8.88 12.54 -12.33
N GLY A 17 -7.87 13.38 -12.03
CA GLY A 17 -6.51 12.96 -11.71
C GLY A 17 -5.79 12.27 -12.88
N LEU A 18 -4.58 11.82 -12.60
CA LEU A 18 -3.69 11.13 -13.55
C LEU A 18 -3.45 9.66 -13.19
N HIS A 19 -3.87 9.24 -12.00
CA HIS A 19 -3.58 7.92 -11.43
C HIS A 19 -4.72 6.90 -11.63
N GLY A 20 -5.65 7.16 -12.56
CA GLY A 20 -6.65 6.18 -13.03
C GLY A 20 -7.94 6.04 -12.21
N GLY A 21 -7.98 6.40 -10.91
CA GLY A 21 -9.18 6.25 -10.08
C GLY A 21 -10.41 7.01 -10.62
N GLY A 22 -10.27 8.33 -10.83
CA GLY A 22 -11.36 9.13 -11.43
C GLY A 22 -11.75 8.68 -12.85
N LEU A 23 -10.78 8.17 -13.61
CA LEU A 23 -11.01 7.62 -14.95
C LEU A 23 -11.86 6.34 -14.90
N ALA A 24 -11.60 5.44 -13.95
CA ALA A 24 -12.35 4.21 -13.77
C ALA A 24 -13.80 4.49 -13.34
N VAL A 25 -13.99 5.41 -12.38
CA VAL A 25 -15.32 5.90 -11.99
C VAL A 25 -16.08 6.47 -13.19
N ALA A 26 -15.44 7.34 -13.98
CA ALA A 26 -16.07 7.93 -15.16
C ALA A 26 -16.55 6.86 -16.15
N LYS A 27 -15.65 5.92 -16.52
CA LYS A 27 -16.00 4.82 -17.42
C LYS A 27 -17.14 3.96 -16.88
N PHE A 28 -17.10 3.63 -15.59
CA PHE A 28 -18.13 2.84 -14.93
C PHE A 28 -19.51 3.52 -14.98
N LEU A 29 -19.59 4.79 -14.59
CA LEU A 29 -20.86 5.53 -14.58
C LEU A 29 -21.42 5.72 -16.00
N LEU A 30 -20.57 6.02 -16.97
CA LEU A 30 -20.96 6.20 -18.37
C LEU A 30 -21.46 4.90 -19.00
N LYS A 31 -20.81 3.77 -18.70
CA LYS A 31 -21.25 2.42 -19.12
C LYS A 31 -22.66 2.11 -18.63
N HIS A 32 -22.99 2.55 -17.42
CA HIS A 32 -24.30 2.33 -16.78
C HIS A 32 -25.32 3.45 -17.03
N GLY A 33 -25.02 4.38 -17.94
CA GLY A 33 -25.97 5.40 -18.41
C GLY A 33 -26.17 6.59 -17.45
N GLY A 34 -25.21 6.85 -16.57
CA GLY A 34 -25.18 8.08 -15.77
C GLY A 34 -24.80 9.30 -16.61
N ASN A 35 -25.38 10.46 -16.28
CA ASN A 35 -24.98 11.74 -16.84
C ASN A 35 -23.80 12.27 -16.05
N LEU A 36 -22.72 12.68 -16.73
CA LEU A 36 -21.45 12.94 -16.06
C LEU A 36 -20.93 14.37 -16.25
N VAL A 37 -20.65 15.02 -15.13
CA VAL A 37 -19.80 16.20 -15.06
C VAL A 37 -18.49 15.80 -14.38
N ILE A 38 -17.37 16.28 -14.91
CA ILE A 38 -16.04 16.07 -14.31
C ILE A 38 -15.45 17.45 -14.00
N THR A 39 -15.07 17.67 -12.75
CA THR A 39 -14.38 18.90 -12.32
C THR A 39 -13.01 18.61 -11.75
N ASP A 40 -12.03 19.43 -12.08
CA ASP A 40 -10.65 19.31 -11.59
C ASP A 40 -9.97 20.70 -11.58
N LEU A 41 -9.08 20.94 -10.63
CA LEU A 41 -8.31 22.20 -10.58
C LEU A 41 -7.20 22.23 -11.63
N ARG A 42 -6.76 21.08 -12.13
CA ARG A 42 -5.81 21.00 -13.25
C ARG A 42 -6.49 21.40 -14.55
N ASN A 43 -5.70 21.93 -15.47
CA ASN A 43 -6.19 22.33 -16.79
C ASN A 43 -6.24 21.12 -17.76
N GLU A 44 -6.76 21.37 -18.97
CA GLU A 44 -6.92 20.35 -20.01
C GLU A 44 -5.59 19.75 -20.50
N ILE A 45 -4.51 20.56 -20.54
CA ILE A 45 -3.20 20.11 -21.01
C ILE A 45 -2.63 19.08 -20.03
N GLU A 46 -2.65 19.41 -18.74
CA GLU A 46 -2.19 18.52 -17.67
C GLU A 46 -2.99 17.21 -17.64
N LEU A 47 -4.32 17.29 -17.83
CA LEU A 47 -5.22 16.13 -17.79
C LEU A 47 -5.39 15.41 -19.13
N SER A 48 -4.66 15.83 -20.16
CA SER A 48 -4.80 15.29 -21.51
C SER A 48 -4.70 13.75 -21.57
N PRO A 49 -3.87 13.03 -20.81
CA PRO A 49 -3.85 11.56 -20.84
C PRO A 49 -5.19 10.93 -20.38
N SER A 50 -5.78 11.48 -19.31
CA SER A 50 -7.05 11.00 -18.76
C SER A 50 -8.22 11.38 -19.66
N ILE A 51 -8.24 12.60 -20.20
CA ILE A 51 -9.28 13.07 -21.14
C ILE A 51 -9.25 12.25 -22.44
N ASN A 52 -8.04 12.01 -22.97
CA ASN A 52 -7.85 11.19 -24.17
C ASN A 52 -8.45 9.78 -23.99
N SER A 53 -8.34 9.21 -22.79
CA SER A 53 -8.90 7.90 -22.44
C SER A 53 -10.45 7.86 -22.38
N LEU A 54 -11.10 9.03 -22.41
CA LEU A 54 -12.56 9.18 -22.38
C LEU A 54 -13.13 9.72 -23.72
N LYS A 55 -12.31 9.86 -24.76
CA LYS A 55 -12.72 10.42 -26.06
C LYS A 55 -13.98 9.79 -26.67
N GLN A 56 -14.14 8.48 -26.52
CA GLN A 56 -15.33 7.76 -27.02
C GLN A 56 -16.65 8.18 -26.34
N PHE A 57 -16.56 8.86 -25.19
CA PHE A 57 -17.71 9.36 -24.43
C PHE A 57 -17.81 10.88 -24.42
N LYS A 58 -17.06 11.60 -25.28
CA LYS A 58 -16.97 13.07 -25.25
C LYS A 58 -18.33 13.77 -25.21
N ASP A 59 -19.33 13.25 -25.93
CA ASP A 59 -20.66 13.87 -26.04
C ASP A 59 -21.55 13.60 -24.81
N LYS A 60 -21.07 12.79 -23.86
CA LYS A 60 -21.74 12.43 -22.61
C LYS A 60 -21.09 13.04 -21.36
N ILE A 61 -19.99 13.77 -21.54
CA ILE A 61 -19.21 14.32 -20.43
C ILE A 61 -19.12 15.83 -20.59
N ARG A 62 -19.46 16.57 -19.54
CA ARG A 62 -19.10 17.99 -19.43
C ARG A 62 -17.90 18.16 -18.52
N TYR A 63 -16.84 18.76 -19.04
CA TYR A 63 -15.62 19.06 -18.28
C TYR A 63 -15.64 20.48 -17.70
N VAL A 64 -15.19 20.63 -16.46
CA VAL A 64 -15.01 21.90 -15.75
C VAL A 64 -13.61 21.90 -15.14
N LEU A 65 -12.64 22.39 -15.91
CA LEU A 65 -11.21 22.27 -15.62
C LEU A 65 -10.60 23.63 -15.26
N GLY A 66 -9.60 23.62 -14.39
CA GLY A 66 -8.96 24.83 -13.87
C GLY A 66 -9.70 25.50 -12.70
N TYR A 67 -10.92 25.05 -12.38
CA TYR A 67 -11.74 25.58 -11.31
C TYR A 67 -12.89 24.63 -10.93
N HIS A 68 -13.58 24.93 -9.83
CA HIS A 68 -14.80 24.25 -9.40
C HIS A 68 -15.99 25.22 -9.46
N ASN A 69 -17.12 24.75 -10.01
CA ASN A 69 -18.37 25.51 -10.05
C ASN A 69 -19.35 24.96 -9.01
N GLU A 70 -19.77 25.79 -8.04
CA GLU A 70 -20.71 25.40 -6.97
C GLU A 70 -22.02 24.82 -7.48
N ASP A 71 -22.57 25.35 -8.57
CA ASP A 71 -23.85 24.91 -9.12
C ASP A 71 -23.80 23.47 -9.60
N ASP A 72 -22.62 22.94 -9.91
CA ASP A 72 -22.44 21.55 -10.29
C ASP A 72 -22.61 20.62 -9.10
N PHE A 73 -22.08 21.01 -7.94
CA PHE A 73 -22.22 20.26 -6.69
C PHE A 73 -23.68 20.27 -6.20
N LYS A 74 -24.37 21.42 -6.32
CA LYS A 74 -25.79 21.56 -5.94
C LYS A 74 -26.71 20.75 -6.86
N ARG A 75 -26.41 20.70 -8.16
CA ARG A 75 -27.23 19.99 -9.16
C ARG A 75 -27.03 18.48 -9.14
N ALA A 76 -25.82 18.00 -8.86
CA ALA A 76 -25.51 16.57 -8.84
C ALA A 76 -26.41 15.80 -7.85
N ASP A 77 -26.86 14.63 -8.27
CA ASP A 77 -27.53 13.67 -7.39
C ASP A 77 -26.51 12.95 -6.51
N VAL A 78 -25.30 12.72 -7.04
CA VAL A 78 -24.18 12.12 -6.32
C VAL A 78 -22.88 12.79 -6.75
N VAL A 79 -22.10 13.26 -5.77
CA VAL A 79 -20.72 13.72 -5.97
C VAL A 79 -19.77 12.58 -5.64
N ILE A 80 -18.91 12.19 -6.58
CA ILE A 80 -17.85 11.22 -6.37
C ILE A 80 -16.55 11.96 -6.07
N LYS A 81 -16.08 11.80 -4.83
CA LYS A 81 -14.86 12.40 -4.32
C LYS A 81 -13.68 11.45 -4.59
N ASN A 82 -12.57 12.01 -5.08
CA ASN A 82 -11.29 11.31 -5.19
C ASN A 82 -10.57 11.31 -3.81
N PRO A 83 -9.86 10.25 -3.37
CA PRO A 83 -9.34 10.17 -2.00
C PRO A 83 -8.40 11.29 -1.57
N GLY A 84 -7.70 11.93 -2.51
CA GLY A 84 -6.81 13.06 -2.22
C GLY A 84 -7.52 14.38 -1.92
N VAL A 85 -8.84 14.46 -2.06
CA VAL A 85 -9.62 15.66 -1.72
C VAL A 85 -9.87 15.67 -0.22
N SER A 86 -9.67 16.82 0.45
CA SER A 86 -10.03 16.96 1.87
C SER A 86 -11.55 16.81 2.07
N PHE A 87 -11.96 16.16 3.16
CA PHE A 87 -13.38 16.02 3.50
C PHE A 87 -14.03 17.37 3.82
N ASP A 88 -13.30 18.29 4.44
CA ASP A 88 -13.79 19.63 4.80
C ASP A 88 -13.85 20.61 3.62
N ASN A 89 -13.58 20.12 2.40
CA ASN A 89 -13.60 20.94 1.21
C ASN A 89 -14.97 21.64 1.06
N GLN A 90 -14.93 22.97 0.91
CA GLN A 90 -16.12 23.81 0.87
C GLN A 90 -17.15 23.38 -0.18
N TYR A 91 -16.72 22.84 -1.32
CA TYR A 91 -17.63 22.41 -2.39
C TYR A 91 -18.39 21.14 -2.02
N LEU A 92 -17.79 20.24 -1.24
CA LEU A 92 -18.45 19.00 -0.79
C LEU A 92 -19.62 19.29 0.14
N LYS A 93 -19.58 20.40 0.90
CA LYS A 93 -20.68 20.84 1.77
C LYS A 93 -21.98 21.17 0.99
N LEU A 94 -21.87 21.42 -0.31
CA LEU A 94 -23.00 21.71 -1.19
C LEU A 94 -23.63 20.44 -1.79
N ALA A 95 -22.97 19.29 -1.65
CA ALA A 95 -23.40 18.04 -2.25
C ALA A 95 -24.58 17.42 -1.48
N LYS A 96 -25.61 16.96 -2.20
CA LYS A 96 -26.73 16.19 -1.62
C LYS A 96 -26.27 14.84 -1.06
N ARG A 97 -25.28 14.24 -1.72
CA ARG A 97 -24.71 12.94 -1.40
C ARG A 97 -23.28 12.89 -1.90
N ILE A 98 -22.38 12.43 -1.04
CA ILE A 98 -20.98 12.20 -1.36
C ILE A 98 -20.73 10.69 -1.31
N GLU A 99 -20.03 10.18 -2.31
CA GLU A 99 -19.52 8.81 -2.39
C GLU A 99 -18.06 8.84 -2.86
N SER A 100 -17.37 7.72 -2.70
CA SER A 100 -16.04 7.46 -3.25
C SER A 100 -16.11 6.30 -4.25
N GLU A 101 -15.02 6.07 -4.97
CA GLU A 101 -14.89 4.89 -5.84
C GLU A 101 -15.15 3.59 -5.06
N ILE A 102 -14.54 3.45 -3.88
CA ILE A 102 -14.68 2.25 -3.06
C ILE A 102 -16.11 2.13 -2.53
N SER A 103 -16.73 3.22 -2.08
CA SER A 103 -18.12 3.13 -1.59
C SER A 103 -19.10 2.73 -2.70
N LEU A 104 -18.90 3.22 -3.93
CA LEU A 104 -19.67 2.75 -5.09
C LEU A 104 -19.45 1.26 -5.35
N PHE A 105 -18.20 0.79 -5.34
CA PHE A 105 -17.89 -0.62 -5.54
C PHE A 105 -18.59 -1.49 -4.48
N LEU A 106 -18.49 -1.13 -3.20
CA LEU A 106 -19.09 -1.87 -2.09
C LEU A 106 -20.62 -1.93 -2.16
N MET A 107 -21.27 -0.92 -2.73
CA MET A 107 -22.73 -0.91 -2.90
C MET A 107 -23.24 -1.94 -3.90
N PHE A 108 -22.42 -2.32 -4.88
CA PHE A 108 -22.81 -3.24 -5.95
C PHE A 108 -22.17 -4.63 -5.83
N ASN A 109 -21.06 -4.74 -5.10
CA ASN A 109 -20.38 -5.99 -4.88
C ASN A 109 -21.23 -6.99 -4.07
N ARG A 110 -21.19 -8.25 -4.49
CA ARG A 110 -21.80 -9.40 -3.77
C ARG A 110 -20.77 -10.45 -3.36
N ASN A 111 -19.55 -10.38 -3.88
CA ASN A 111 -18.50 -11.34 -3.57
C ASN A 111 -17.95 -11.13 -2.15
N PRO A 112 -17.43 -12.20 -1.52
CA PRO A 112 -16.74 -12.07 -0.24
C PRO A 112 -15.49 -11.18 -0.37
N ILE A 113 -15.25 -10.33 0.63
CA ILE A 113 -14.13 -9.38 0.64
C ILE A 113 -13.10 -9.80 1.68
N ILE A 114 -11.83 -9.83 1.29
CA ILE A 114 -10.67 -9.82 2.19
C ILE A 114 -10.09 -8.40 2.13
N ALA A 115 -10.23 -7.64 3.21
CA ALA A 115 -9.79 -6.26 3.26
C ALA A 115 -8.46 -6.15 4.00
N ILE A 116 -7.52 -5.39 3.43
CA ILE A 116 -6.17 -5.21 3.98
C ILE A 116 -5.89 -3.72 4.15
N THR A 117 -5.58 -3.30 5.36
CA THR A 117 -5.01 -1.97 5.65
C THR A 117 -3.77 -2.09 6.53
N GLY A 118 -3.19 -0.93 6.83
CA GLY A 118 -1.98 -0.78 7.63
C GLY A 118 -1.10 0.34 7.10
N THR A 119 0.01 0.61 7.78
CA THR A 119 0.95 1.64 7.37
C THR A 119 1.86 1.12 6.26
N LYS A 120 2.47 -0.06 6.44
CA LYS A 120 3.39 -0.72 5.49
C LYS A 120 3.04 -2.19 5.24
N GLY A 121 3.56 -2.76 4.15
CA GLY A 121 3.38 -4.18 3.80
C GLY A 121 2.06 -4.54 3.10
N LYS A 122 1.10 -3.60 3.02
CA LYS A 122 -0.23 -3.84 2.42
C LYS A 122 -0.18 -4.42 1.01
N SER A 123 0.48 -3.73 0.06
CA SER A 123 0.51 -4.14 -1.34
C SER A 123 1.19 -5.49 -1.53
N THR A 124 2.29 -5.71 -0.82
CA THR A 124 3.02 -6.98 -0.85
C THR A 124 2.15 -8.13 -0.35
N LEU A 125 1.48 -7.96 0.79
CA LEU A 125 0.54 -8.94 1.33
C LEU A 125 -0.64 -9.17 0.38
N ALA A 126 -1.26 -8.10 -0.13
CA ALA A 126 -2.40 -8.19 -1.03
C ALA A 126 -2.06 -8.93 -2.33
N SER A 127 -0.88 -8.67 -2.91
CA SER A 127 -0.39 -9.38 -4.09
C SER A 127 -0.07 -10.86 -3.80
N LEU A 128 0.56 -11.16 -2.67
CA LEU A 128 0.87 -12.54 -2.30
C LEU A 128 -0.41 -13.35 -2.04
N LEU A 129 -1.33 -12.82 -1.24
CA LEU A 129 -2.65 -13.43 -1.00
C LEU A 129 -3.41 -13.65 -2.31
N TYR A 130 -3.39 -12.67 -3.22
CA TYR A 130 -4.03 -12.81 -4.53
C TYR A 130 -3.45 -13.98 -5.34
N ARG A 131 -2.11 -14.15 -5.37
CA ARG A 131 -1.47 -15.28 -6.07
C ARG A 131 -1.91 -16.64 -5.51
N VAL A 132 -1.99 -16.76 -4.18
CA VAL A 132 -2.47 -17.99 -3.52
C VAL A 132 -3.96 -18.22 -3.80
N LEU A 133 -4.79 -17.16 -3.71
CA LEU A 133 -6.23 -17.27 -3.91
C LEU A 133 -6.60 -17.65 -5.33
N VAL A 134 -5.93 -17.12 -6.36
CA VAL A 134 -6.20 -17.47 -7.77
C VAL A 134 -6.00 -18.96 -8.06
N ALA A 135 -5.10 -19.63 -7.34
CA ALA A 135 -4.88 -21.06 -7.50
C ALA A 135 -6.11 -21.91 -7.08
N SER A 136 -6.92 -21.41 -6.14
CA SER A 136 -8.14 -22.08 -5.67
C SER A 136 -9.43 -21.45 -6.23
N TYR A 137 -9.39 -20.16 -6.52
CA TYR A 137 -10.50 -19.34 -7.03
C TYR A 137 -10.03 -18.57 -8.28
N PRO A 138 -10.12 -19.15 -9.49
CA PRO A 138 -9.61 -18.50 -10.71
C PRO A 138 -10.21 -17.13 -11.02
N ASN A 139 -11.41 -16.82 -10.50
CA ASN A 139 -12.07 -15.53 -10.64
C ASN A 139 -11.81 -14.56 -9.47
N ALA A 140 -10.93 -14.89 -8.53
CA ALA A 140 -10.53 -13.94 -7.49
C ALA A 140 -10.02 -12.65 -8.13
N LYS A 141 -10.23 -11.51 -7.46
CA LYS A 141 -9.83 -10.17 -7.96
C LYS A 141 -9.02 -9.43 -6.90
N LEU A 142 -8.14 -8.56 -7.36
CA LEU A 142 -7.32 -7.68 -6.53
C LEU A 142 -7.56 -6.23 -6.94
N GLY A 143 -7.90 -5.37 -5.98
CA GLY A 143 -8.17 -3.95 -6.24
C GLY A 143 -7.96 -3.04 -5.04
N GLY A 144 -8.28 -1.77 -5.23
CA GLY A 144 -8.17 -0.71 -4.23
C GLY A 144 -6.91 0.13 -4.39
N ASN A 145 -6.27 0.48 -3.27
CA ASN A 145 -5.10 1.37 -3.19
C ASN A 145 -3.83 0.86 -3.90
N ILE A 146 -3.85 -0.38 -4.41
CA ILE A 146 -2.74 -0.97 -5.18
C ILE A 146 -2.65 -0.45 -6.63
N GLY A 147 -3.52 0.50 -7.01
CA GLY A 147 -3.55 1.10 -8.36
C GLY A 147 -4.50 0.40 -9.33
N ILE A 148 -5.26 -0.59 -8.86
CA ILE A 148 -6.29 -1.28 -9.65
C ILE A 148 -7.65 -0.88 -9.09
N SER A 149 -8.39 -0.06 -9.84
CA SER A 149 -9.76 0.29 -9.48
C SER A 149 -10.65 -0.96 -9.40
N PRO A 150 -11.38 -1.18 -8.30
CA PRO A 150 -12.28 -2.32 -8.20
C PRO A 150 -13.53 -2.19 -9.09
N LEU A 151 -13.85 -0.98 -9.57
CA LEU A 151 -14.93 -0.78 -10.55
C LEU A 151 -14.57 -1.35 -11.93
N ASN A 152 -13.30 -1.56 -12.25
CA ASN A 152 -12.88 -2.10 -13.55
C ASN A 152 -13.33 -3.55 -13.78
N PHE A 153 -13.49 -4.33 -12.70
CA PHE A 153 -13.82 -5.76 -12.77
C PHE A 153 -15.19 -6.08 -12.15
N LEU A 154 -16.00 -5.08 -11.80
CA LEU A 154 -17.29 -5.30 -11.13
C LEU A 154 -18.23 -6.21 -11.94
N ASP A 155 -18.24 -6.05 -13.27
CA ASP A 155 -19.11 -6.84 -14.17
C ASP A 155 -18.61 -8.27 -14.40
N GLU A 156 -17.38 -8.58 -13.97
CA GLU A 156 -16.76 -9.92 -14.09
C GLU A 156 -16.95 -10.75 -12.80
N LEU A 157 -17.61 -10.19 -11.79
CA LEU A 157 -17.78 -10.82 -10.50
C LEU A 157 -18.82 -11.94 -10.53
N ASP A 158 -18.47 -13.07 -9.91
CA ASP A 158 -19.27 -14.30 -9.90
C ASP A 158 -20.12 -14.51 -8.63
N GLY A 159 -20.04 -13.59 -7.67
CA GLY A 159 -20.72 -13.70 -6.37
C GLY A 159 -20.07 -14.67 -5.37
N ILE A 160 -19.03 -15.41 -5.76
CA ILE A 160 -18.49 -16.54 -4.98
C ILE A 160 -17.00 -16.32 -4.66
N SER A 161 -16.20 -15.95 -5.65
CA SER A 161 -14.75 -15.85 -5.53
C SER A 161 -14.34 -14.66 -4.66
N PRO A 162 -13.37 -14.80 -3.73
CA PRO A 162 -12.93 -13.70 -2.88
C PRO A 162 -12.30 -12.54 -3.66
N ILE A 163 -12.55 -11.32 -3.16
CA ILE A 163 -11.92 -10.09 -3.64
C ILE A 163 -10.99 -9.56 -2.57
N ILE A 164 -9.73 -9.36 -2.94
CA ILE A 164 -8.73 -8.72 -2.09
C ILE A 164 -8.81 -7.21 -2.34
N LEU A 165 -9.14 -6.45 -1.29
CA LEU A 165 -9.13 -4.99 -1.33
C LEU A 165 -8.00 -4.44 -0.46
N GLU A 166 -7.00 -3.83 -1.09
CA GLU A 166 -6.05 -2.98 -0.37
C GLU A 166 -6.72 -1.63 -0.11
N LEU A 167 -6.83 -1.20 1.15
CA LEU A 167 -7.49 0.05 1.52
C LEU A 167 -6.52 0.97 2.29
N SER A 168 -6.39 2.21 1.81
CA SER A 168 -5.72 3.28 2.56
C SER A 168 -6.62 3.81 3.69
N SER A 169 -6.05 4.55 4.64
CA SER A 169 -6.86 5.21 5.68
C SER A 169 -7.82 6.25 5.08
N TRP A 170 -7.40 6.96 4.03
CA TRP A 170 -8.26 7.91 3.32
C TRP A 170 -9.45 7.24 2.63
N GLN A 171 -9.24 6.07 2.02
CA GLN A 171 -10.36 5.32 1.44
C GLN A 171 -11.29 4.80 2.53
N LEU A 172 -10.76 4.28 3.64
CA LEU A 172 -11.57 3.86 4.77
C LEU A 172 -12.34 5.02 5.39
N HIS A 173 -11.75 6.22 5.44
CA HIS A 173 -12.40 7.43 5.92
C HIS A 173 -13.73 7.69 5.21
N ASP A 174 -13.71 7.60 3.88
CA ASP A 174 -14.84 7.90 3.00
C ASP A 174 -15.89 6.76 2.94
N ILE A 175 -15.62 5.59 3.53
CA ILE A 175 -16.54 4.45 3.50
C ILE A 175 -17.46 4.48 4.73
N LYS A 176 -18.77 4.36 4.49
CA LYS A 176 -19.79 4.30 5.55
C LYS A 176 -19.91 2.93 6.20
N SER A 177 -19.82 1.88 5.38
CA SER A 177 -19.96 0.49 5.84
C SER A 177 -19.12 -0.43 4.97
N LEU A 178 -18.42 -1.34 5.64
CA LEU A 178 -17.61 -2.39 5.06
C LEU A 178 -17.75 -3.61 5.98
N SER A 179 -18.02 -4.77 5.41
CA SER A 179 -18.16 -6.02 6.16
C SER A 179 -17.38 -7.14 5.45
N PRO A 180 -16.05 -7.17 5.61
CA PRO A 180 -15.20 -8.20 5.02
C PRO A 180 -15.42 -9.55 5.71
N MET A 181 -15.09 -10.65 5.03
CA MET A 181 -14.97 -11.95 5.71
C MET A 181 -13.68 -12.05 6.54
N ILE A 182 -12.62 -11.36 6.09
CA ILE A 182 -11.33 -11.25 6.75
C ILE A 182 -10.89 -9.79 6.66
N SER A 183 -10.67 -9.18 7.81
CA SER A 183 -10.06 -7.85 7.95
C SER A 183 -8.63 -8.00 8.43
N ILE A 184 -7.67 -7.37 7.77
CA ILE A 184 -6.25 -7.47 8.12
C ILE A 184 -5.67 -6.07 8.33
N ILE A 185 -5.04 -5.85 9.49
CA ILE A 185 -4.25 -4.66 9.78
C ILE A 185 -2.80 -5.11 9.94
N THR A 186 -1.96 -4.79 8.95
CA THR A 186 -0.57 -5.28 8.89
C THR A 186 0.34 -4.67 9.95
N ASN A 187 0.18 -3.39 10.24
CA ASN A 187 0.90 -2.63 11.26
C ASN A 187 0.32 -1.20 11.29
N VAL A 188 0.61 -0.47 12.37
CA VAL A 188 0.33 0.96 12.44
C VAL A 188 1.54 1.71 12.98
N TYR A 189 2.03 2.67 12.21
CA TYR A 189 3.08 3.62 12.60
C TYR A 189 2.58 5.06 12.37
N CYS A 190 3.21 6.03 13.01
CA CYS A 190 2.97 7.44 12.73
C CYS A 190 3.31 7.76 11.26
N ASP A 191 2.30 7.88 10.42
CA ASP A 191 2.41 8.22 8.98
C ASP A 191 1.29 9.22 8.65
N HIS A 192 1.41 9.96 7.54
CA HIS A 192 0.42 10.94 7.08
C HIS A 192 0.11 12.11 8.05
N GLN A 193 1.11 12.63 8.76
CA GLN A 193 0.95 13.79 9.66
C GLN A 193 0.46 15.06 8.95
N ASN A 194 0.64 15.15 7.63
CA ASN A 194 0.09 16.22 6.79
C ASN A 194 -1.44 16.13 6.60
N TYR A 195 -2.06 15.00 6.95
CA TYR A 195 -3.51 14.77 6.84
C TYR A 195 -4.17 14.60 8.21
N TYR A 196 -3.50 13.94 9.15
CA TYR A 196 -4.03 13.67 10.49
C TYR A 196 -3.37 14.59 11.52
N SER A 197 -4.18 15.37 12.23
CA SER A 197 -3.71 16.24 13.32
C SER A 197 -3.30 15.45 14.58
N ASN A 198 -3.87 14.26 14.76
CA ASN A 198 -3.52 13.35 15.84
C ASN A 198 -3.47 11.90 15.34
N PHE A 199 -2.75 11.02 16.05
CA PHE A 199 -2.61 9.62 15.68
C PHE A 199 -3.91 8.81 15.91
N ASP A 200 -4.80 9.28 16.78
CA ASP A 200 -6.06 8.61 17.08
C ASP A 200 -7.03 8.63 15.90
N ASP A 201 -7.13 9.75 15.17
CA ASP A 201 -7.93 9.90 13.96
C ASP A 201 -7.48 8.89 12.88
N TYR A 202 -6.16 8.66 12.78
CA TYR A 202 -5.59 7.66 11.87
C TYR A 202 -6.00 6.23 12.25
N ILE A 203 -5.99 5.93 13.55
CA ILE A 203 -6.44 4.64 14.09
C ILE A 203 -7.95 4.46 13.87
N GLU A 204 -8.75 5.50 14.11
CA GLU A 204 -10.20 5.48 13.89
C GLU A 204 -10.54 5.18 12.42
N ASP A 205 -9.88 5.85 11.48
CA ASP A 205 -10.07 5.57 10.06
C ASP A 205 -9.66 4.15 9.69
N LYS A 206 -8.56 3.63 10.24
CA LYS A 206 -8.19 2.22 10.02
C LYS A 206 -9.19 1.24 10.62
N ALA A 207 -9.74 1.54 11.79
CA ALA A 207 -10.70 0.67 12.46
C ALA A 207 -11.98 0.46 11.63
N LYS A 208 -12.35 1.43 10.78
CA LYS A 208 -13.48 1.31 9.83
C LYS A 208 -13.41 0.05 8.96
N ILE A 209 -12.24 -0.58 8.82
CA ILE A 209 -12.09 -1.86 8.13
C ILE A 209 -12.92 -2.99 8.76
N PHE A 210 -13.12 -2.97 10.08
CA PHE A 210 -13.75 -4.07 10.83
C PHE A 210 -14.94 -3.65 11.72
N ILE A 211 -15.10 -2.36 12.09
CA ILE A 211 -16.16 -1.96 13.06
C ILE A 211 -17.59 -2.30 12.63
N ASN A 212 -17.86 -2.35 11.32
CA ASN A 212 -19.18 -2.65 10.77
C ASN A 212 -19.35 -4.13 10.39
N GLN A 213 -18.34 -4.95 10.68
CA GLN A 213 -18.33 -6.37 10.36
C GLN A 213 -19.10 -7.13 11.45
N ASN A 214 -20.11 -7.91 11.03
CA ASN A 214 -20.95 -8.68 11.95
C ASN A 214 -20.52 -10.15 12.08
N SER A 215 -19.58 -10.60 11.25
CA SER A 215 -19.10 -11.98 11.16
C SER A 215 -17.74 -12.05 10.49
N GLY A 216 -16.93 -13.08 10.77
CA GLY A 216 -15.60 -13.26 10.19
C GLY A 216 -14.50 -12.99 11.22
N ILE A 217 -13.29 -12.73 10.73
CA ILE A 217 -12.11 -12.55 11.59
C ILE A 217 -11.42 -11.19 11.35
N LEU A 218 -10.77 -10.72 12.40
CA LEU A 218 -9.84 -9.59 12.37
C LEU A 218 -8.43 -10.09 12.70
N ILE A 219 -7.48 -9.84 11.79
CA ILE A 219 -6.06 -10.18 11.94
C ILE A 219 -5.27 -8.91 12.26
N VAL A 220 -4.58 -8.89 13.41
CA VAL A 220 -3.81 -7.74 13.90
C VAL A 220 -2.47 -8.19 14.49
N GLN A 221 -1.47 -7.32 14.45
CA GLN A 221 -0.16 -7.60 15.01
C GLN A 221 -0.20 -7.60 16.55
N ASP A 222 0.10 -8.72 17.18
CA ASP A 222 0.26 -8.88 18.65
C ASP A 222 -0.80 -8.20 19.57
N GLN A 223 -0.58 -8.29 20.88
CA GLN A 223 -1.51 -7.72 21.87
C GLN A 223 -1.40 -6.19 21.96
N ALA A 224 -0.20 -5.63 21.78
CA ALA A 224 0.05 -4.21 21.89
C ALA A 224 -0.63 -3.43 20.77
N TYR A 225 -0.58 -3.89 19.51
CA TYR A 225 -1.34 -3.21 18.45
C TYR A 225 -2.84 -3.42 18.63
N TYR A 226 -3.27 -4.61 19.03
CA TYR A 226 -4.69 -4.86 19.27
C TYR A 226 -5.28 -3.96 20.35
N ASN A 227 -4.52 -3.57 21.38
CA ASN A 227 -4.99 -2.64 22.42
C ASN A 227 -5.40 -1.26 21.87
N TYR A 228 -4.84 -0.80 20.73
CA TYR A 228 -5.31 0.43 20.07
C TYR A 228 -6.69 0.26 19.43
N PHE A 229 -7.04 -0.96 19.04
CA PHE A 229 -8.28 -1.30 18.36
C PHE A 229 -9.36 -1.85 19.30
N SER A 230 -8.99 -2.39 20.46
CA SER A 230 -9.93 -2.96 21.43
C SER A 230 -10.90 -1.94 22.03
N ARG A 231 -10.64 -0.64 21.84
CA ARG A 231 -11.57 0.45 22.19
C ARG A 231 -12.80 0.49 21.29
N PHE A 232 -12.73 -0.06 20.08
CA PHE A 232 -13.85 -0.12 19.16
C PHE A 232 -14.67 -1.39 19.41
N LYS A 233 -15.96 -1.24 19.68
CA LYS A 233 -16.84 -2.39 19.92
C LYS A 233 -16.96 -3.24 18.66
N HIS A 234 -16.71 -4.54 18.78
CA HIS A 234 -16.90 -5.51 17.72
C HIS A 234 -17.23 -6.90 18.30
N ASN A 235 -17.87 -7.75 17.50
CA ASN A 235 -18.18 -9.15 17.87
C ASN A 235 -17.34 -10.17 17.07
N LEU A 236 -16.23 -9.72 16.50
CA LEU A 236 -15.38 -10.54 15.65
C LEU A 236 -14.50 -11.48 16.46
N LYS A 237 -14.17 -12.62 15.84
CA LYS A 237 -13.05 -13.44 16.30
C LYS A 237 -11.75 -12.71 15.97
N ILE A 238 -10.91 -12.52 16.98
CA ILE A 238 -9.60 -11.89 16.86
C ILE A 238 -8.56 -12.97 16.67
N VAL A 239 -7.66 -12.74 15.71
CA VAL A 239 -6.47 -13.57 15.53
C VAL A 239 -5.27 -12.65 15.47
N LEU A 240 -4.36 -12.82 16.41
CA LEU A 240 -3.13 -12.04 16.47
C LEU A 240 -2.05 -12.69 15.61
N PHE A 241 -1.01 -11.93 15.28
CA PHE A 241 0.22 -12.50 14.75
C PHE A 241 1.47 -11.89 15.36
N SER A 242 2.55 -12.66 15.41
CA SER A 242 3.85 -12.23 15.91
C SER A 242 4.99 -12.85 15.12
N GLU A 243 6.05 -12.11 14.81
CA GLU A 243 7.23 -12.65 14.12
C GLU A 243 8.00 -13.69 14.94
N ILE A 244 7.77 -13.71 16.26
CA ILE A 244 8.40 -14.63 17.21
C ILE A 244 7.36 -15.27 18.13
N MET A 245 7.72 -16.38 18.77
CA MET A 245 6.89 -17.03 19.78
C MET A 245 6.55 -16.06 20.93
N PRO A 246 5.26 -15.74 21.14
CA PRO A 246 4.83 -14.90 22.26
C PRO A 246 4.98 -15.65 23.58
N VAL A 247 5.23 -14.92 24.67
CA VAL A 247 5.34 -15.50 26.02
C VAL A 247 3.96 -15.81 26.60
N ASP A 248 2.97 -14.93 26.38
CA ASP A 248 1.60 -15.07 26.85
C ASP A 248 0.63 -14.43 25.83
N PHE A 249 -0.51 -15.08 25.58
CA PHE A 249 -1.59 -14.55 24.74
C PHE A 249 -2.96 -15.05 25.19
N LYS A 250 -3.99 -14.22 25.02
CA LYS A 250 -5.39 -14.55 25.38
C LYS A 250 -6.24 -14.91 24.17
N GLU A 251 -5.96 -14.29 23.03
CA GLU A 251 -6.63 -14.51 21.76
C GLU A 251 -5.85 -15.54 20.94
N ASP A 252 -6.48 -16.15 19.94
CA ASP A 252 -5.75 -17.00 18.97
C ASP A 252 -4.60 -16.20 18.34
N ILE A 253 -3.43 -16.81 18.19
CA ILE A 253 -2.25 -16.16 17.61
C ILE A 253 -1.51 -17.11 16.69
N PHE A 254 -1.01 -16.60 15.56
CA PHE A 254 -0.02 -17.33 14.77
C PHE A 254 1.35 -16.66 14.79
N TYR A 255 2.40 -17.46 14.89
CA TYR A 255 3.76 -16.97 15.01
C TYR A 255 4.77 -17.84 14.27
N PHE A 256 5.96 -17.28 14.05
CA PHE A 256 7.07 -17.98 13.42
C PHE A 256 8.09 -18.45 14.46
N LYS A 257 8.55 -19.70 14.30
CA LYS A 257 9.55 -20.33 15.16
C LYS A 257 10.22 -21.47 14.40
N ASP A 258 11.55 -21.49 14.39
CA ASP A 258 12.37 -22.58 13.84
C ASP A 258 11.94 -23.04 12.43
N GLY A 259 11.78 -22.08 11.50
CA GLY A 259 11.40 -22.37 10.11
C GLY A 259 9.93 -22.75 9.90
N LYS A 260 9.09 -22.57 10.91
CA LYS A 260 7.69 -23.03 10.89
C LYS A 260 6.74 -21.95 11.34
N VAL A 261 5.51 -22.02 10.85
CA VAL A 261 4.39 -21.19 11.30
C VAL A 261 3.51 -22.05 12.20
N TYR A 262 3.23 -21.52 13.38
CA TYR A 262 2.32 -22.13 14.35
C TYR A 262 1.07 -21.27 14.48
N LEU A 263 -0.08 -21.90 14.70
CA LEU A 263 -1.30 -21.30 15.22
C LEU A 263 -1.53 -21.85 16.63
N ASN A 264 -1.40 -21.00 17.64
CA ASN A 264 -1.31 -21.38 19.04
C ASN A 264 -0.20 -22.44 19.22
N ASP A 265 -0.56 -23.66 19.60
CA ASP A 265 0.39 -24.77 19.79
C ASP A 265 0.45 -25.72 18.59
N GLY A 266 -0.35 -25.49 17.55
CA GLY A 266 -0.43 -26.34 16.36
C GLY A 266 0.45 -25.80 15.22
N GLU A 267 1.33 -26.65 14.67
CA GLU A 267 2.04 -26.34 13.43
C GLU A 267 1.05 -26.28 12.25
N ILE A 268 1.11 -25.22 11.45
CA ILE A 268 0.27 -25.04 10.26
C ILE A 268 1.05 -25.10 8.95
N ASP A 269 2.34 -24.74 8.94
CA ASP A 269 3.17 -24.80 7.73
C ASP A 269 4.67 -24.70 8.03
N VAL A 270 5.50 -25.07 7.05
CA VAL A 270 6.95 -24.92 7.05
C VAL A 270 7.35 -23.83 6.05
N LEU A 271 7.97 -22.75 6.55
CA LEU A 271 8.58 -21.72 5.72
C LEU A 271 10.10 -21.90 5.74
N ASN A 272 10.66 -22.35 4.61
CA ASN A 272 12.11 -22.59 4.49
C ASN A 272 12.92 -21.34 4.89
N GLU A 273 13.76 -21.49 5.93
CA GLU A 273 14.47 -20.38 6.60
C GLU A 273 15.44 -19.61 5.69
N SER A 274 15.93 -20.23 4.62
CA SER A 274 16.93 -19.64 3.72
C SER A 274 16.44 -18.40 2.94
N LYS A 275 15.13 -18.06 3.01
CA LYS A 275 14.50 -16.93 2.31
C LYS A 275 13.43 -16.21 3.14
N ILE A 276 13.73 -15.84 4.40
CA ILE A 276 12.77 -15.13 5.29
C ILE A 276 12.63 -13.63 4.96
N VAL A 277 12.82 -13.22 3.71
CA VAL A 277 12.40 -11.87 3.27
C VAL A 277 10.87 -11.86 3.20
N LEU A 278 10.24 -10.81 3.74
CA LEU A 278 8.77 -10.62 3.80
C LEU A 278 8.02 -11.57 4.76
N LEU A 279 8.64 -11.96 5.88
CA LEU A 279 8.09 -12.91 6.86
C LEU A 279 6.62 -12.65 7.21
N ILE A 280 6.28 -11.43 7.65
CA ILE A 280 4.91 -11.07 8.05
C ILE A 280 3.89 -11.39 6.93
N SER A 281 4.17 -10.96 5.70
CA SER A 281 3.28 -11.19 4.57
C SER A 281 3.10 -12.67 4.26
N LYS A 282 4.19 -13.44 4.36
CA LYS A 282 4.18 -14.90 4.16
C LYS A 282 3.37 -15.62 5.24
N MET A 283 3.58 -15.28 6.51
CA MET A 283 2.85 -15.87 7.64
C MET A 283 1.35 -15.60 7.57
N ILE A 284 0.96 -14.35 7.33
CA ILE A 284 -0.46 -13.99 7.19
C ILE A 284 -1.08 -14.77 6.02
N THR A 285 -0.35 -14.93 4.91
CA THR A 285 -0.84 -15.68 3.74
C THR A 285 -1.06 -17.15 4.04
N VAL A 286 -0.10 -17.79 4.72
CA VAL A 286 -0.21 -19.18 5.19
C VAL A 286 -1.41 -19.36 6.11
N PHE A 287 -1.57 -18.46 7.09
CA PHE A 287 -2.69 -18.50 8.01
C PHE A 287 -4.03 -18.35 7.26
N VAL A 288 -4.15 -17.40 6.35
CA VAL A 288 -5.38 -17.20 5.56
C VAL A 288 -5.67 -18.41 4.67
N ALA A 289 -4.65 -19.01 4.05
CA ALA A 289 -4.81 -20.22 3.25
C ALA A 289 -5.34 -21.39 4.09
N ASN A 290 -4.79 -21.58 5.30
CA ASN A 290 -5.27 -22.58 6.25
C ASN A 290 -6.71 -22.29 6.72
N TYR A 291 -7.01 -21.04 7.08
CA TYR A 291 -8.33 -20.60 7.55
C TYR A 291 -9.43 -20.78 6.49
N LEU A 292 -9.10 -20.58 5.22
CA LEU A 292 -10.00 -20.79 4.09
C LEU A 292 -10.01 -22.23 3.57
N HIS A 293 -9.28 -23.15 4.22
CA HIS A 293 -9.14 -24.54 3.80
C HIS A 293 -8.64 -24.71 2.36
N LEU A 294 -7.72 -23.85 1.93
CA LEU A 294 -7.05 -23.97 0.63
C LEU A 294 -6.06 -25.13 0.64
N ASN A 295 -5.60 -25.53 -0.55
CA ASN A 295 -4.52 -26.52 -0.65
C ASN A 295 -3.21 -25.93 -0.12
N LEU A 296 -2.80 -26.37 1.08
CA LEU A 296 -1.60 -25.85 1.74
C LEU A 296 -0.34 -26.14 0.94
N ASN A 297 -0.17 -27.32 0.34
CA ASN A 297 1.02 -27.63 -0.47
C ASN A 297 1.24 -26.60 -1.60
N ILE A 298 0.18 -26.26 -2.32
CA ILE A 298 0.23 -25.24 -3.40
C ILE A 298 0.47 -23.85 -2.80
N SER A 299 -0.19 -23.54 -1.68
CA SER A 299 -0.07 -22.24 -1.01
C SER A 299 1.37 -22.00 -0.54
N SER A 300 1.99 -22.99 0.12
CA SER A 300 3.36 -22.96 0.62
C SER A 300 4.37 -22.85 -0.52
N GLU A 301 4.16 -23.56 -1.64
CA GLU A 301 5.00 -23.42 -2.84
C GLU A 301 4.97 -21.98 -3.36
N ILE A 302 3.80 -21.39 -3.56
CA ILE A 302 3.64 -20.00 -4.01
C ILE A 302 4.29 -19.02 -3.03
N VAL A 303 4.09 -19.21 -1.73
CA VAL A 303 4.68 -18.37 -0.67
C VAL A 303 6.21 -18.47 -0.68
N SER A 304 6.77 -19.66 -0.93
CA SER A 304 8.21 -19.89 -0.92
C SER A 304 8.95 -19.21 -2.09
N ILE A 305 8.32 -19.12 -3.26
CA ILE A 305 8.89 -18.52 -4.47
C ILE A 305 8.54 -17.03 -4.63
N PHE A 306 7.77 -16.47 -3.70
CA PHE A 306 7.38 -15.07 -3.76
C PHE A 306 8.52 -14.16 -3.28
N ASP A 307 9.13 -13.45 -4.24
CA ASP A 307 10.25 -12.54 -4.00
C ASP A 307 9.84 -11.06 -3.85
N GLY A 308 8.54 -10.80 -3.64
CA GLY A 308 8.00 -9.44 -3.48
C GLY A 308 7.29 -8.88 -4.71
N ILE A 309 7.15 -7.56 -4.75
CA ILE A 309 6.56 -6.83 -5.88
C ILE A 309 7.49 -5.70 -6.31
N GLU A 310 7.38 -5.27 -7.57
CA GLU A 310 8.21 -4.23 -8.13
C GLU A 310 8.24 -2.99 -7.23
N HIS A 311 9.43 -2.39 -7.07
CA HIS A 311 9.67 -1.20 -6.24
C HIS A 311 9.53 -1.35 -4.72
N ARG A 312 9.20 -2.54 -4.19
CA ARG A 312 9.05 -2.81 -2.75
C ARG A 312 9.90 -3.99 -2.33
N LEU A 313 11.07 -3.71 -1.75
CA LEU A 313 12.09 -4.73 -1.45
C LEU A 313 12.33 -5.71 -2.62
N GLU A 314 12.24 -5.20 -3.85
CA GLU A 314 12.36 -5.99 -5.07
C GLU A 314 13.81 -6.42 -5.25
N PHE A 315 14.06 -7.74 -5.28
CA PHE A 315 15.36 -8.25 -5.70
C PHE A 315 15.57 -7.95 -7.19
N VAL A 316 16.62 -7.18 -7.50
CA VAL A 316 16.90 -6.76 -8.89
C VAL A 316 17.86 -7.73 -9.56
N LYS A 317 19.03 -7.94 -8.95
CA LYS A 317 20.13 -8.74 -9.50
C LYS A 317 21.13 -9.08 -8.41
N GLU A 318 21.83 -10.22 -8.58
CA GLU A 318 23.08 -10.50 -7.88
C GLU A 318 24.27 -10.27 -8.82
N PHE A 319 25.25 -9.51 -8.38
CA PHE A 319 26.44 -9.19 -9.17
C PHE A 319 27.70 -9.32 -8.31
N ASN A 320 28.65 -10.16 -8.73
CA ASN A 320 29.87 -10.48 -7.97
C ASN A 320 29.60 -10.89 -6.50
N GLY A 321 28.52 -11.65 -6.27
CA GLY A 321 28.11 -12.09 -4.93
C GLY A 321 27.46 -11.01 -4.06
N VAL A 322 27.14 -9.84 -4.61
CA VAL A 322 26.41 -8.75 -3.95
C VAL A 322 24.97 -8.72 -4.42
N LYS A 323 24.00 -8.70 -3.49
CA LYS A 323 22.57 -8.65 -3.81
C LYS A 323 22.08 -7.20 -3.84
N TYR A 324 21.35 -6.82 -4.89
CA TYR A 324 20.81 -5.47 -5.07
C TYR A 324 19.29 -5.48 -4.91
N TYR A 325 18.78 -4.64 -4.01
CA TYR A 325 17.35 -4.51 -3.72
C TYR A 325 16.84 -3.11 -4.03
N ASN A 326 15.71 -3.03 -4.73
CA ASN A 326 14.99 -1.81 -5.05
C ASN A 326 13.79 -1.65 -4.10
N ASP A 327 13.86 -0.64 -3.25
CA ASP A 327 12.79 -0.28 -2.31
C ASP A 327 12.43 1.22 -2.43
N THR A 328 12.40 1.73 -3.66
CA THR A 328 12.08 3.14 -3.96
C THR A 328 10.73 3.62 -3.38
N ALA A 329 9.80 2.68 -3.12
CA ALA A 329 8.50 2.99 -2.52
C ALA A 329 8.59 3.38 -1.03
N SER A 330 9.75 3.20 -0.40
CA SER A 330 10.06 3.70 0.94
C SER A 330 10.26 5.21 0.92
N THR A 331 9.14 5.94 0.99
CA THR A 331 9.10 7.41 0.97
C THR A 331 9.07 8.06 2.35
N ILE A 332 9.25 7.29 3.42
CA ILE A 332 9.41 7.76 4.81
C ILE A 332 10.48 6.92 5.55
N PRO A 333 11.13 7.47 6.59
CA PRO A 333 12.17 6.78 7.37
C PRO A 333 11.77 5.43 7.94
N ASP A 334 10.57 5.31 8.51
CA ASP A 334 10.03 4.07 9.08
C ASP A 334 10.01 2.91 8.06
N SER A 335 9.77 3.23 6.77
CA SER A 335 9.74 2.22 5.71
C SER A 335 11.14 1.66 5.46
N THR A 336 12.15 2.53 5.40
CA THR A 336 13.55 2.12 5.26
C THR A 336 14.01 1.30 6.45
N VAL A 337 13.60 1.66 7.67
CA VAL A 337 13.91 0.88 8.88
C VAL A 337 13.33 -0.53 8.79
N PHE A 338 12.05 -0.65 8.39
CA PHE A 338 11.40 -1.95 8.21
C PHE A 338 12.09 -2.79 7.12
N SER A 339 12.47 -2.16 6.02
CA SER A 339 13.16 -2.81 4.90
C SER A 339 14.52 -3.36 5.28
N ILE A 340 15.30 -2.60 6.05
CA ILE A 340 16.60 -3.06 6.56
C ILE A 340 16.43 -4.25 7.51
N LYS A 341 15.46 -4.18 8.44
CA LYS A 341 15.17 -5.29 9.35
C LYS A 341 14.72 -6.55 8.60
N SER A 342 13.94 -6.39 7.53
CA SER A 342 13.46 -7.49 6.69
C SER A 342 14.58 -8.20 5.89
N LEU A 343 15.65 -7.48 5.55
CA LEU A 343 16.78 -8.02 4.78
C LEU A 343 17.87 -8.62 5.66
N LYS A 344 17.94 -8.23 6.94
CA LYS A 344 18.98 -8.71 7.85
C LYS A 344 18.62 -10.09 8.43
N VAL A 345 18.74 -11.11 7.60
CA VAL A 345 18.37 -12.50 7.96
C VAL A 345 19.60 -13.32 8.40
N HIS A 346 20.77 -13.15 7.78
CA HIS A 346 21.94 -14.03 7.99
C HIS A 346 23.25 -13.30 8.28
N GLY A 347 23.19 -12.07 8.80
CA GLY A 347 24.38 -11.30 9.20
C GLY A 347 25.05 -10.53 8.07
N GLU A 348 24.38 -10.39 6.92
CA GLU A 348 24.83 -9.57 5.80
C GLU A 348 25.02 -8.09 6.21
N SER A 349 26.00 -7.44 5.61
CA SER A 349 26.19 -5.99 5.76
C SER A 349 25.43 -5.23 4.68
N ILE A 350 24.77 -4.14 5.07
CA ILE A 350 23.95 -3.34 4.15
C ILE A 350 24.66 -2.02 3.80
N HIS A 351 24.80 -1.76 2.50
CA HIS A 351 25.11 -0.45 1.94
C HIS A 351 23.80 0.22 1.55
N LEU A 352 23.42 1.27 2.29
CA LEU A 352 22.14 1.96 2.12
C LEU A 352 22.30 3.16 1.20
N ILE A 353 21.59 3.15 0.08
CA ILE A 353 21.37 4.34 -0.75
C ILE A 353 20.06 4.99 -0.30
N THR A 354 20.15 6.20 0.28
CA THR A 354 19.01 6.95 0.84
C THR A 354 19.09 8.44 0.50
N GLY A 355 18.01 9.20 0.71
CA GLY A 355 17.95 10.64 0.44
C GLY A 355 17.05 11.02 -0.73
N GLY A 356 16.84 12.33 -0.89
CA GLY A 356 15.87 12.92 -1.82
C GLY A 356 15.12 14.08 -1.17
N THR A 357 13.81 14.18 -1.41
CA THR A 357 13.00 15.36 -1.05
C THR A 357 12.33 15.24 0.32
N ASP A 358 12.44 16.28 1.14
CA ASP A 358 11.83 16.36 2.46
C ASP A 358 10.33 16.65 2.40
N LYS A 359 9.59 16.12 3.37
CA LYS A 359 8.16 16.39 3.59
C LYS A 359 7.86 16.41 5.09
N GLU A 360 8.70 17.14 5.84
CA GLU A 360 8.69 17.19 7.31
C GLU A 360 9.03 15.84 7.96
N LEU A 361 10.02 15.15 7.40
CA LEU A 361 10.41 13.80 7.85
C LEU A 361 11.26 13.85 9.13
N ASN A 362 11.05 12.87 10.02
CA ASN A 362 11.84 12.65 11.22
C ASN A 362 12.79 11.45 11.03
N PHE A 363 14.09 11.71 10.98
CA PHE A 363 15.13 10.69 10.77
C PHE A 363 15.70 10.08 12.05
N GLU A 364 15.29 10.54 13.24
CA GLU A 364 15.78 10.01 14.52
C GLU A 364 15.50 8.49 14.65
N ILE A 365 14.45 7.99 14.00
CA ILE A 365 14.14 6.55 13.97
C ILE A 365 15.26 5.68 13.36
N PHE A 366 16.19 6.27 12.60
CA PHE A 366 17.35 5.58 12.07
C PHE A 366 18.32 5.08 13.14
N ASP A 367 18.22 5.56 14.39
CA ASP A 367 18.97 4.99 15.52
C ASP A 367 18.78 3.46 15.63
N ASN A 368 17.60 2.97 15.24
CA ASN A 368 17.26 1.54 15.24
C ASN A 368 18.00 0.70 14.20
N ILE A 369 18.71 1.33 13.25
CA ILE A 369 19.36 0.64 12.12
C ILE A 369 20.83 1.02 11.94
N LEU A 370 21.39 1.90 12.77
CA LEU A 370 22.79 2.34 12.65
C LEU A 370 23.76 1.15 12.63
N SER A 371 23.55 0.15 13.49
CA SER A 371 24.39 -1.06 13.57
C SER A 371 24.18 -2.04 12.41
N PHE A 372 23.17 -1.81 11.57
CA PHE A 372 22.83 -2.67 10.45
C PHE A 372 23.37 -2.13 9.12
N VAL A 373 23.60 -0.83 9.04
CA VAL A 373 24.12 -0.15 7.85
C VAL A 373 25.64 0.00 7.95
N LYS A 374 26.36 -0.68 7.05
CA LYS A 374 27.82 -0.61 6.91
C LYS A 374 28.26 0.69 6.25
N THR A 375 27.55 1.13 5.21
CA THR A 375 27.85 2.36 4.47
C THR A 375 26.58 3.16 4.20
N TRP A 376 26.61 4.44 4.55
CA TRP A 376 25.55 5.40 4.26
C TRP A 376 25.89 6.17 2.97
N ILE A 377 25.12 5.92 1.92
CA ILE A 377 25.28 6.51 0.59
C ILE A 377 24.09 7.44 0.36
N LEU A 378 24.35 8.74 0.30
CA LEU A 378 23.34 9.77 0.32
C LEU A 378 23.16 10.38 -1.07
N LEU A 379 21.96 10.27 -1.63
CA LEU A 379 21.55 11.00 -2.83
C LEU A 379 21.21 12.44 -2.43
N GLN A 380 21.83 13.42 -3.05
CA GLN A 380 21.63 14.84 -2.72
C GLN A 380 20.17 15.28 -2.87
N GLY A 381 19.64 16.00 -1.88
CA GLY A 381 18.26 16.53 -1.88
C GLY A 381 17.96 17.23 -0.56
N SER A 382 16.77 17.83 -0.42
CA SER A 382 16.39 18.56 0.80
C SER A 382 16.31 17.67 2.05
N ALA A 383 15.82 16.43 1.94
CA ALA A 383 15.79 15.47 3.04
C ALA A 383 17.20 15.05 3.48
N THR A 384 18.12 15.02 2.52
CA THR A 384 19.50 14.58 2.74
C THR A 384 20.25 15.49 3.72
N LEU A 385 19.91 16.78 3.76
CA LEU A 385 20.46 17.72 4.76
C LEU A 385 20.13 17.28 6.19
N LYS A 386 18.88 16.86 6.44
CA LYS A 386 18.46 16.34 7.76
C LYS A 386 19.13 15.01 8.09
N ILE A 387 19.29 14.12 7.11
CA ILE A 387 20.01 12.86 7.29
C ILE A 387 21.48 13.13 7.66
N ILE A 388 22.13 14.12 7.04
CA ILE A 388 23.50 14.51 7.36
C ILE A 388 23.61 15.01 8.81
N GLU A 389 22.70 15.88 9.25
CA GLU A 389 22.67 16.36 10.63
C GLU A 389 22.52 15.21 11.63
N PHE A 390 21.58 14.29 11.36
CA PHE A 390 21.39 13.08 12.13
C PHE A 390 22.69 12.25 12.20
N LEU A 391 23.29 11.90 11.06
CA LEU A 391 24.50 11.06 11.04
C LEU A 391 25.72 11.73 11.70
N LYS A 392 25.91 13.05 11.50
CA LYS A 392 26.97 13.82 12.17
C LYS A 392 26.84 13.79 13.68
N SER A 393 25.62 13.97 14.20
CA SER A 393 25.38 13.97 15.65
C SER A 393 25.67 12.60 16.31
N ARG A 394 25.66 11.51 15.54
CA ARG A 394 26.04 10.15 15.97
C ARG A 394 27.47 9.74 15.59
N ASN A 395 28.28 10.64 15.03
CA ASN A 395 29.62 10.35 14.51
C ASN A 395 29.65 9.19 13.48
N VAL A 396 28.62 9.10 12.64
CA VAL A 396 28.51 8.08 11.59
C VAL A 396 29.03 8.66 10.27
N ASN A 397 29.96 7.95 9.63
CA ASN A 397 30.48 8.32 8.32
C ASN A 397 29.45 8.10 7.21
N TYR A 398 29.46 8.97 6.21
CA TYR A 398 28.58 8.92 5.07
C TYR A 398 29.25 9.49 3.81
N PHE A 399 28.70 9.16 2.65
CA PHE A 399 29.16 9.65 1.35
C PHE A 399 27.98 10.28 0.60
N ILE A 400 28.14 11.48 0.04
CA ILE A 400 27.06 12.19 -0.67
C ILE A 400 27.40 12.25 -2.16
N PHE A 401 26.39 12.01 -3.00
CA PHE A 401 26.50 12.07 -4.45
C PHE A 401 25.35 12.88 -5.06
N SER A 402 25.62 13.45 -6.22
CA SER A 402 24.67 14.34 -6.92
C SER A 402 23.66 13.56 -7.76
N SER A 403 23.94 12.29 -8.07
CA SER A 403 23.09 11.46 -8.91
C SER A 403 22.96 10.03 -8.41
N LEU A 404 21.84 9.39 -8.72
CA LEU A 404 21.60 7.99 -8.40
C LEU A 404 22.64 7.06 -9.07
N LYS A 405 23.10 7.44 -10.26
CA LYS A 405 24.18 6.73 -10.96
C LYS A 405 25.47 6.72 -10.16
N GLU A 406 25.88 7.86 -9.62
CA GLU A 406 27.06 7.97 -8.76
C GLU A 406 26.90 7.13 -7.48
N CYS A 407 25.74 7.19 -6.82
CA CYS A 407 25.46 6.35 -5.65
C CYS A 407 25.63 4.86 -5.97
N VAL A 408 25.07 4.41 -7.09
CA VAL A 408 25.12 3.00 -7.53
C VAL A 408 26.55 2.58 -7.90
N CYS A 409 27.31 3.44 -8.58
CA CYS A 409 28.72 3.19 -8.88
C CYS A 409 29.55 3.06 -7.61
N TYR A 410 29.36 3.97 -6.64
CA TYR A 410 30.08 3.92 -5.38
C TYR A 410 29.71 2.68 -4.56
N ALA A 411 28.42 2.34 -4.48
CA ALA A 411 27.96 1.12 -3.82
C ALA A 411 28.61 -0.15 -4.41
N LYS A 412 28.74 -0.20 -5.74
CA LYS A 412 29.43 -1.30 -6.45
C LYS A 412 30.90 -1.38 -6.08
N GLU A 413 31.58 -0.25 -5.89
CA GLU A 413 33.00 -0.18 -5.55
C GLU A 413 33.29 -0.69 -4.12
N VAL A 414 32.43 -0.36 -3.16
CA VAL A 414 32.67 -0.66 -1.74
C VAL A 414 32.04 -1.96 -1.25
N ALA A 415 31.08 -2.52 -1.98
CA ALA A 415 30.39 -3.75 -1.60
C ALA A 415 31.26 -5.00 -1.83
N MET A 416 31.23 -5.92 -0.87
CA MET A 416 31.96 -7.19 -0.90
C MET A 416 31.01 -8.38 -1.05
N VAL A 417 31.54 -9.55 -1.41
CA VAL A 417 30.75 -10.80 -1.50
C VAL A 417 29.92 -11.01 -0.23
N ASN A 418 28.63 -11.35 -0.41
CA ASN A 418 27.59 -11.47 0.61
C ASN A 418 27.08 -10.16 1.21
N ASP A 419 27.56 -8.99 0.77
CA ASP A 419 26.93 -7.71 1.12
C ASP A 419 25.61 -7.51 0.35
N ILE A 420 24.79 -6.60 0.88
CA ILE A 420 23.54 -6.14 0.28
C ILE A 420 23.68 -4.66 -0.07
N VAL A 421 23.27 -4.29 -1.28
CA VAL A 421 23.02 -2.89 -1.65
C VAL A 421 21.53 -2.65 -1.67
N LEU A 422 21.05 -1.80 -0.77
CA LEU A 422 19.63 -1.45 -0.65
C LEU A 422 19.41 -0.01 -1.12
N PHE A 423 18.58 0.18 -2.14
CA PHE A 423 18.05 1.49 -2.47
C PHE A 423 16.71 1.71 -1.77
N SER A 424 16.74 2.41 -0.64
CA SER A 424 15.56 2.72 0.18
C SER A 424 15.59 4.20 0.58
N PRO A 425 15.01 5.10 -0.24
CA PRO A 425 15.21 6.55 -0.17
C PRO A 425 14.86 7.22 1.15
N ALA A 426 13.95 6.62 1.94
CA ALA A 426 13.36 7.21 3.14
C ALA A 426 12.68 8.57 2.93
N SER A 427 12.50 9.00 1.68
CA SER A 427 12.07 10.35 1.32
C SER A 427 11.32 10.38 -0.01
N ALA A 428 10.62 11.49 -0.28
CA ALA A 428 9.88 11.69 -1.52
C ALA A 428 10.83 11.86 -2.73
N SER A 429 10.29 11.80 -3.95
CA SER A 429 11.05 11.77 -5.21
C SER A 429 11.04 13.08 -6.03
N PHE A 430 10.23 14.06 -5.64
CA PHE A 430 9.80 15.18 -6.49
C PHE A 430 10.91 16.11 -7.01
N GLU A 431 12.02 16.28 -6.29
CA GLU A 431 13.12 17.18 -6.73
C GLU A 431 13.96 16.58 -7.87
N LEU A 432 13.98 15.25 -8.01
CA LEU A 432 14.94 14.55 -8.88
C LEU A 432 14.27 13.64 -9.92
N PHE A 433 13.00 13.28 -9.71
CA PHE A 433 12.29 12.28 -10.52
C PHE A 433 10.82 12.66 -10.69
N HIS A 434 10.19 12.14 -11.75
CA HIS A 434 8.77 12.36 -12.02
C HIS A 434 7.87 11.79 -10.93
N ASN A 435 8.22 10.62 -10.39
CA ASN A 435 7.57 9.94 -9.27
C ASN A 435 8.50 8.84 -8.72
N GLU A 436 8.07 8.17 -7.66
CA GLU A 436 8.82 7.12 -7.00
C GLU A 436 9.07 5.89 -7.88
N PHE A 437 8.20 5.60 -8.85
CA PHE A 437 8.32 4.45 -9.76
C PHE A 437 9.36 4.73 -10.85
N ASP A 438 9.35 5.92 -11.44
CA ASP A 438 10.39 6.40 -12.37
C ASP A 438 11.79 6.31 -11.72
N ARG A 439 11.89 6.76 -10.47
CA ARG A 439 13.10 6.61 -9.64
C ARG A 439 13.53 5.15 -9.49
N GLY A 440 12.58 4.23 -9.27
CA GLY A 440 12.85 2.79 -9.17
C GLY A 440 13.31 2.16 -10.48
N ILE A 441 12.71 2.55 -11.60
CA ILE A 441 13.11 2.09 -12.94
C ILE A 441 14.53 2.54 -13.24
N CYS A 442 14.89 3.78 -12.89
CA CYS A 442 16.26 4.30 -13.03
C CYS A 442 17.27 3.43 -12.28
N PHE A 443 17.02 3.12 -10.99
CA PHE A 443 17.87 2.23 -10.21
C PHE A 443 18.02 0.84 -10.85
N LYS A 444 16.91 0.22 -11.27
CA LYS A 444 16.92 -1.10 -11.93
C LYS A 444 17.78 -1.10 -13.19
N ASN A 445 17.62 -0.08 -14.03
CA ASN A 445 18.39 0.04 -15.27
C ASN A 445 19.89 0.17 -14.99
N LEU A 446 20.26 0.98 -13.99
CA LEU A 446 21.65 1.13 -13.56
C LEU A 446 22.25 -0.19 -13.07
N VAL A 447 21.55 -0.91 -12.18
CA VAL A 447 21.99 -2.22 -11.67
C VAL A 447 22.09 -3.27 -12.78
N ASN A 448 21.08 -3.35 -13.66
CA ASN A 448 21.08 -4.32 -14.76
C ASN A 448 22.19 -4.06 -15.79
N SER A 449 22.58 -2.80 -15.97
CA SER A 449 23.68 -2.40 -16.87
C SER A 449 25.09 -2.69 -16.31
N MET A 450 25.20 -3.13 -15.05
CA MET A 450 26.51 -3.47 -14.46
C MET A 450 27.13 -4.67 -15.18
N THR A 451 28.36 -4.45 -15.65
CA THR A 451 29.29 -5.44 -16.18
C THR A 451 30.42 -5.74 -15.21
#